data_AF-A0A7J7J8Y1-F1
#
_entry.id   AF-A0A7J7J8Y1-F1
#
_cell.length_a   1.000
_cell.length_b   1.000
_cell.length_c   1.000
_cell.angle_alpha   90.00
_cell.angle_beta   90.00
_cell.angle_gamma   90.00
#
_symmetry.space_group_name_H-M   'P 1'
#
loop_
_entity.id
_entity.type
_entity.pdbx_description
1 polymer ?
#
loop_
_entity_poly.entity_id
_entity_poly.type
_entity_poly.pdbx_seq_one_letter_code
_entity_poly.pdbx_strand_id
1 'polypeptide(L)'
;MLGEAPLRSKGTLNEMLTAGAAYDGGWWAKILSVHQNEIFGMPWNFGQFESVSLQATVYVLDKLAKIPMTYRGNPIAITRMLSALVNSLDDNGILTGRWDGEYSDGISPTKWNGSVAILQKYMETKQPVEYGQCWVFSGVMTTVCRALGIPTRSVTNFASAHDTDGSLTIDMHWDENGEHMSELDTDSVWNFHVWNECWMTRPDLQKGYGGWQAVDATPQETSEARGSTVDREDITHAYKYDEGSTMERAAVWRASHFSTKPDVYTEEDSVEDVFFSIKDFEEVYFGSSFEIPIEIRNTSDECRTISLTVTLLSVYYTGVRKSKLLHKVFNQQLSPHCSKFTPVY
;
A
#
# COMPACT_ATOMS: atom_id res chain seq x y z
N MET A 1 -10.89 -21.28 -37.95
CA MET A 1 -10.67 -19.90 -37.45
C MET A 1 -11.00 -19.89 -35.97
N LEU A 2 -10.01 -20.14 -35.12
CA LEU A 2 -10.11 -19.89 -33.69
C LEU A 2 -9.53 -18.50 -33.49
N GLY A 3 -10.29 -17.58 -32.90
CA GLY A 3 -9.84 -16.22 -32.69
C GLY A 3 -8.76 -16.18 -31.60
N GLU A 4 -7.67 -15.48 -31.88
CA GLU A 4 -6.63 -15.19 -30.90
C GLU A 4 -7.21 -14.31 -29.80
N ALA A 5 -7.05 -14.70 -28.54
CA ALA A 5 -7.30 -13.82 -27.41
C ALA A 5 -6.15 -12.80 -27.34
N PRO A 6 -6.42 -11.48 -27.22
CA PRO A 6 -5.36 -10.48 -27.20
C PRO A 6 -4.52 -10.64 -25.92
N LEU A 7 -3.20 -10.66 -26.10
CA LEU A 7 -2.22 -10.57 -25.02
C LEU A 7 -2.50 -9.29 -24.20
N ARG A 8 -2.75 -9.45 -22.89
CA ARG A 8 -2.82 -8.32 -21.97
C ARG A 8 -1.44 -7.67 -21.89
N SER A 9 -1.36 -6.38 -22.20
CA SER A 9 -0.20 -5.56 -21.87
C SER A 9 -0.03 -5.51 -20.36
N LYS A 10 1.09 -6.06 -19.84
CA LYS A 10 1.50 -5.82 -18.45
C LYS A 10 1.95 -4.35 -18.34
N GLY A 11 1.12 -3.51 -17.72
CA GLY A 11 1.48 -2.16 -17.33
C GLY A 11 2.37 -2.15 -16.08
N THR A 12 2.91 -0.99 -15.75
CA THR A 12 3.59 -0.72 -14.48
C THR A 12 2.63 -0.91 -13.30
N LEU A 13 3.07 -1.59 -12.24
CA LEU A 13 2.24 -2.04 -11.11
C LEU A 13 1.82 -0.92 -10.11
N ASN A 14 1.64 0.31 -10.59
CA ASN A 14 1.19 1.46 -9.80
C ASN A 14 -0.34 1.65 -9.88
N GLU A 15 -1.10 0.58 -9.63
CA GLU A 15 -2.57 0.57 -9.69
C GLU A 15 -3.20 0.66 -8.28
N MET A 16 -4.31 1.37 -8.16
CA MET A 16 -5.18 1.38 -6.96
C MET A 16 -6.55 0.75 -7.28
N LEU A 17 -7.02 -0.15 -6.42
CA LEU A 17 -8.21 -0.99 -6.65
C LEU A 17 -9.11 -1.08 -5.39
N THR A 18 -10.40 -1.41 -5.54
CA THR A 18 -11.31 -1.57 -4.37
C THR A 18 -12.04 -2.91 -4.25
N ALA A 19 -12.48 -3.18 -3.01
CA ALA A 19 -13.21 -4.37 -2.61
C ALA A 19 -14.73 -4.28 -2.87
N GLY A 20 -15.24 -5.16 -3.74
CA GLY A 20 -16.68 -5.33 -4.04
C GLY A 20 -17.49 -6.11 -2.99
N ALA A 21 -18.81 -6.11 -3.13
CA ALA A 21 -19.75 -6.59 -2.11
C ALA A 21 -20.21 -8.05 -2.25
N ALA A 22 -20.60 -8.64 -1.11
CA ALA A 22 -21.44 -9.81 -0.87
C ALA A 22 -21.46 -10.93 -1.94
N TYR A 23 -20.67 -11.98 -1.72
CA TYR A 23 -20.99 -13.31 -2.27
C TYR A 23 -22.29 -13.85 -1.61
N ASP A 24 -23.23 -14.32 -2.44
CA ASP A 24 -24.50 -15.00 -2.12
C ASP A 24 -24.97 -14.90 -0.66
N GLY A 25 -25.70 -13.83 -0.35
CA GLY A 25 -26.45 -13.68 0.91
C GLY A 25 -25.62 -13.44 2.17
N GLY A 26 -24.28 -13.40 2.09
CA GLY A 26 -23.40 -13.13 3.23
C GLY A 26 -22.64 -11.81 3.14
N TRP A 27 -22.17 -11.30 4.28
CA TRP A 27 -21.45 -10.01 4.41
C TRP A 27 -19.97 -10.06 3.97
N TRP A 28 -19.65 -10.95 3.03
CA TRP A 28 -18.30 -11.22 2.54
C TRP A 28 -17.90 -10.27 1.42
N ALA A 29 -16.66 -9.80 1.44
CA ALA A 29 -16.03 -9.04 0.36
C ALA A 29 -14.63 -9.60 0.04
N LYS A 30 -13.97 -9.09 -0.99
CA LYS A 30 -12.56 -9.41 -1.30
C LYS A 30 -11.68 -8.20 -1.05
N ILE A 31 -10.83 -8.23 -0.03
CA ILE A 31 -9.75 -7.24 0.11
C ILE A 31 -8.60 -7.68 -0.81
N LEU A 32 -8.09 -6.77 -1.62
CA LEU A 32 -7.08 -7.10 -2.63
C LEU A 32 -5.66 -7.05 -2.03
N SER A 33 -4.81 -7.95 -2.48
CA SER A 33 -3.37 -8.01 -2.17
C SER A 33 -2.59 -8.44 -3.41
N VAL A 34 -1.26 -8.31 -3.39
CA VAL A 34 -0.38 -8.80 -4.47
C VAL A 34 0.57 -9.87 -3.95
N HIS A 35 0.78 -10.89 -4.78
CA HIS A 35 1.82 -11.90 -4.65
C HIS A 35 2.40 -12.18 -6.05
N GLN A 36 3.73 -12.22 -6.19
CA GLN A 36 4.39 -12.53 -7.48
C GLN A 36 3.86 -11.73 -8.69
N ASN A 37 3.62 -10.43 -8.53
CA ASN A 37 3.04 -9.53 -9.55
C ASN A 37 1.60 -9.86 -9.99
N GLU A 38 0.93 -10.84 -9.36
CA GLU A 38 -0.48 -11.13 -9.54
C GLU A 38 -1.33 -10.57 -8.38
N ILE A 39 -2.57 -10.18 -8.70
CA ILE A 39 -3.52 -9.58 -7.76
C ILE A 39 -4.51 -10.63 -7.26
N PHE A 40 -4.52 -10.87 -5.95
CA PHE A 40 -5.37 -11.84 -5.28
C PHE A 40 -6.44 -11.15 -4.43
N GLY A 41 -7.62 -11.78 -4.32
CA GLY A 41 -8.71 -11.31 -3.47
C GLY A 41 -8.85 -12.16 -2.21
N MET A 42 -8.46 -11.62 -1.07
CA MET A 42 -8.61 -12.24 0.25
C MET A 42 -10.07 -12.09 0.72
N PRO A 43 -10.81 -13.20 0.96
CA PRO A 43 -12.19 -13.13 1.44
C PRO A 43 -12.25 -12.60 2.88
N TRP A 44 -13.10 -11.59 3.12
CA TRP A 44 -13.28 -10.93 4.40
C TRP A 44 -14.75 -10.79 4.76
N ASN A 45 -15.18 -11.33 5.90
CA ASN A 45 -16.52 -11.12 6.44
C ASN A 45 -16.57 -9.83 7.28
N PHE A 46 -17.23 -8.79 6.78
CA PHE A 46 -17.42 -7.56 7.56
C PHE A 46 -18.37 -7.79 8.74
N GLY A 47 -19.51 -8.46 8.53
CA GLY A 47 -20.48 -8.74 9.59
C GLY A 47 -21.02 -7.49 10.30
N GLN A 48 -21.20 -6.38 9.57
CA GLN A 48 -21.63 -5.10 10.15
C GLN A 48 -23.02 -5.12 10.82
N PHE A 49 -23.84 -6.13 10.55
CA PHE A 49 -25.16 -6.34 11.14
C PHE A 49 -25.15 -7.31 12.34
N GLU A 50 -24.02 -7.94 12.65
CA GLU A 50 -23.86 -8.66 13.92
C GLU A 50 -23.95 -7.67 15.08
N SER A 51 -24.64 -8.05 16.15
CA SER A 51 -24.95 -7.14 17.26
C SER A 51 -23.69 -6.53 17.89
N VAL A 52 -22.62 -7.32 17.97
CA VAL A 52 -21.31 -6.89 18.46
C VAL A 52 -20.69 -5.75 17.64
N SER A 53 -20.94 -5.70 16.33
CA SER A 53 -20.34 -4.69 15.44
C SER A 53 -20.82 -3.28 15.79
N LEU A 54 -22.13 -3.09 15.96
CA LEU A 54 -22.69 -1.83 16.42
C LEU A 54 -22.34 -1.55 17.89
N GLN A 55 -22.41 -2.56 18.76
CA GLN A 55 -22.09 -2.39 20.20
C GLN A 55 -20.64 -1.96 20.43
N ALA A 56 -19.67 -2.56 19.73
CA ALA A 56 -18.27 -2.19 19.80
C ALA A 56 -18.03 -0.77 19.30
N THR A 57 -18.63 -0.42 18.16
CA THR A 57 -18.51 0.93 17.59
C THR A 57 -19.05 2.00 18.53
N VAL A 58 -20.24 1.79 19.11
CA VAL A 58 -20.84 2.72 20.08
C VAL A 58 -20.03 2.76 21.38
N TYR A 59 -19.50 1.63 21.86
CA TYR A 59 -18.65 1.58 23.05
C TYR A 59 -17.37 2.42 22.88
N VAL A 60 -16.66 2.23 21.76
CA VAL A 60 -15.44 2.97 21.44
C VAL A 60 -15.72 4.46 21.28
N LEU A 61 -16.79 4.83 20.56
CA LEU A 61 -17.22 6.22 20.41
C LEU A 61 -17.74 6.88 21.71
N ASP A 62 -18.12 6.10 22.72
CA ASP A 62 -18.61 6.63 23.99
C ASP A 62 -17.57 6.66 25.10
N LYS A 63 -16.60 5.74 25.09
CA LYS A 63 -15.58 5.60 26.15
C LYS A 63 -14.20 6.12 25.76
N LEU A 64 -13.82 6.03 24.49
CA LEU A 64 -12.49 6.43 24.02
C LEU A 64 -12.55 7.70 23.18
N ALA A 65 -13.53 7.82 22.27
CA ALA A 65 -13.72 9.05 21.52
C ALA A 65 -14.25 10.15 22.46
N LYS A 66 -13.37 11.07 22.86
CA LYS A 66 -13.66 12.24 23.71
C LYS A 66 -14.47 13.32 22.97
N ILE A 67 -15.42 12.90 22.12
CA ILE A 67 -16.26 13.74 21.25
C ILE A 67 -17.57 14.07 21.99
N PRO A 68 -17.97 15.36 22.09
CA PRO A 68 -19.29 15.74 22.60
C PRO A 68 -20.43 15.16 21.75
N MET A 69 -21.54 14.78 22.37
CA MET A 69 -22.68 14.16 21.68
C MET A 69 -23.21 14.97 20.49
N THR A 70 -23.11 16.30 20.53
CA THR A 70 -23.50 17.22 19.46
C THR A 70 -22.72 17.01 18.15
N TYR A 71 -21.48 16.52 18.23
CA TYR A 71 -20.64 16.22 17.06
C TYR A 71 -20.78 14.78 16.56
N ARG A 72 -21.49 13.90 17.28
CA ARG A 72 -21.66 12.49 16.86
C ARG A 72 -22.53 12.31 15.60
N GLY A 73 -23.25 13.34 15.19
CA GLY A 73 -23.94 13.41 13.89
C GLY A 73 -23.08 13.90 12.71
N ASN A 74 -21.82 14.29 12.95
CA ASN A 74 -20.91 14.75 11.90
C ASN A 74 -20.03 13.57 11.40
N PRO A 75 -20.23 13.08 10.16
CA PRO A 75 -19.46 11.95 9.65
C PRO A 75 -17.96 12.24 9.55
N ILE A 76 -17.54 13.50 9.31
CA ILE A 76 -16.12 13.88 9.23
C ILE A 76 -15.44 13.66 10.58
N ALA A 77 -16.08 14.11 11.66
CA ALA A 77 -15.56 13.95 13.01
C ALA A 77 -15.56 12.48 13.46
N ILE A 78 -16.64 11.75 13.12
CA ILE A 78 -16.76 10.32 13.44
C ILE A 78 -15.71 9.48 12.71
N THR A 79 -15.52 9.63 11.40
CA THR A 79 -14.55 8.80 10.66
C THR A 79 -13.11 9.10 11.04
N ARG A 80 -12.76 10.38 11.27
CA ARG A 80 -11.43 10.77 11.77
C ARG A 80 -11.13 10.18 13.16
N MET A 81 -12.12 10.09 14.04
CA MET A 81 -11.92 9.48 15.35
C MET A 81 -11.94 7.95 15.30
N LEU A 82 -12.74 7.34 14.42
CA LEU A 82 -12.68 5.88 14.22
C LEU A 82 -11.34 5.44 13.61
N SER A 83 -10.71 6.26 12.76
CA SER A 83 -9.39 5.91 12.21
C SER A 83 -8.30 5.83 13.29
N ALA A 84 -8.30 6.77 14.24
CA ALA A 84 -7.45 6.70 15.43
C ALA A 84 -7.81 5.53 16.37
N LEU A 85 -9.11 5.27 16.58
CA LEU A 85 -9.58 4.32 17.61
C LEU A 85 -9.73 2.87 17.13
N VAL A 86 -9.62 2.61 15.83
CA VAL A 86 -9.51 1.24 15.30
C VAL A 86 -8.10 0.68 15.55
N ASN A 87 -7.07 1.53 15.61
CA ASN A 87 -5.76 1.14 16.14
C ASN A 87 -5.62 1.43 17.64
N SER A 88 -4.57 0.87 18.25
CA SER A 88 -4.34 0.95 19.69
C SER A 88 -3.17 1.84 20.12
N LEU A 89 -2.45 2.48 19.19
CA LEU A 89 -1.14 3.08 19.47
C LEU A 89 -1.22 4.21 20.50
N ASP A 90 -2.15 5.14 20.30
CA ASP A 90 -2.28 6.35 21.14
C ASP A 90 -3.41 6.27 22.18
N ASP A 91 -4.58 5.74 21.79
CA ASP A 91 -5.83 5.81 22.59
C ASP A 91 -6.30 4.43 23.11
N ASN A 92 -5.48 3.37 23.04
CA ASN A 92 -5.81 2.00 23.47
C ASN A 92 -7.11 1.45 22.83
N GLY A 93 -7.28 1.72 21.54
CA GLY A 93 -8.40 1.31 20.69
C GLY A 93 -8.43 -0.18 20.33
N ILE A 94 -9.05 -0.52 19.20
CA ILE A 94 -9.53 -1.89 18.94
C ILE A 94 -8.40 -2.90 18.67
N LEU A 95 -7.39 -2.55 17.88
CA LEU A 95 -6.46 -3.52 17.28
C LEU A 95 -5.00 -3.07 17.38
N THR A 96 -4.12 -3.97 17.84
CA THR A 96 -2.67 -3.75 17.92
C THR A 96 -1.99 -4.17 16.62
N GLY A 97 -1.23 -3.28 15.99
CA GLY A 97 -0.48 -3.58 14.77
C GLY A 97 0.84 -4.30 15.07
N ARG A 98 1.22 -5.29 14.24
CA ARG A 98 2.56 -5.90 14.29
C ARG A 98 2.99 -6.45 12.93
N TRP A 99 4.26 -6.22 12.56
CA TRP A 99 4.81 -6.53 11.23
C TRP A 99 6.15 -7.28 11.23
N ASP A 100 6.73 -7.56 12.41
CA ASP A 100 8.00 -8.28 12.59
C ASP A 100 7.95 -9.77 12.21
N GLY A 101 6.76 -10.36 12.04
CA GLY A 101 6.56 -11.79 11.77
C GLY A 101 6.41 -12.66 13.02
N GLU A 102 6.55 -12.11 14.22
CA GLU A 102 6.54 -12.84 15.49
C GLU A 102 5.21 -12.62 16.23
N TYR A 103 4.34 -13.64 16.19
CA TYR A 103 2.97 -13.57 16.71
C TYR A 103 2.66 -14.67 17.73
N SER A 104 3.66 -15.13 18.49
CA SER A 104 3.55 -16.26 19.42
C SER A 104 2.71 -15.97 20.68
N ASP A 105 2.62 -14.70 21.04
CA ASP A 105 1.83 -14.09 22.11
C ASP A 105 0.39 -13.74 21.69
N GLY A 106 0.12 -13.64 20.37
CA GLY A 106 -1.17 -13.19 19.83
C GLY A 106 -1.75 -14.06 18.72
N ILE A 107 -2.55 -13.46 17.85
CA ILE A 107 -3.08 -14.11 16.63
C ILE A 107 -2.40 -13.48 15.41
N SER A 108 -1.73 -14.31 14.62
CA SER A 108 -1.13 -13.90 13.34
C SER A 108 -2.16 -13.16 12.46
N PRO A 109 -1.84 -11.97 11.93
CA PRO A 109 -2.75 -11.17 11.09
C PRO A 109 -3.37 -11.94 9.91
N THR A 110 -2.65 -12.93 9.37
CA THR A 110 -3.09 -13.80 8.26
C THR A 110 -4.14 -14.85 8.63
N LYS A 111 -4.41 -15.05 9.94
CA LYS A 111 -5.47 -15.98 10.41
C LYS A 111 -6.85 -15.33 10.47
N TRP A 112 -6.95 -14.01 10.40
CA TRP A 112 -8.24 -13.31 10.40
C TRP A 112 -8.91 -13.41 9.03
N ASN A 113 -10.20 -13.71 9.03
CA ASN A 113 -11.06 -13.79 7.84
C ASN A 113 -12.31 -12.90 7.96
N GLY A 114 -12.36 -12.01 8.96
CA GLY A 114 -13.50 -11.17 9.23
C GLY A 114 -13.39 -10.38 10.53
N SER A 115 -14.18 -9.31 10.63
CA SER A 115 -14.11 -8.34 11.73
C SER A 115 -14.85 -8.78 13.00
N VAL A 116 -15.86 -9.65 12.88
CA VAL A 116 -16.75 -10.04 13.97
C VAL A 116 -15.99 -10.66 15.15
N ALA A 117 -15.06 -11.59 14.88
CA ALA A 117 -14.29 -12.26 15.93
C ALA A 117 -13.33 -11.30 16.67
N ILE A 118 -12.78 -10.31 15.95
CA ILE A 118 -11.95 -9.25 16.51
C ILE A 118 -12.79 -8.37 17.45
N LEU A 119 -13.93 -7.88 16.96
CA LEU A 119 -14.83 -7.02 17.75
C LEU A 119 -15.43 -7.76 18.96
N GLN A 120 -15.70 -9.07 18.85
CA GLN A 120 -16.12 -9.91 19.95
C GLN A 120 -15.04 -10.04 21.02
N LYS A 121 -13.81 -10.40 20.64
CA LYS A 121 -12.68 -10.48 21.58
C LYS A 121 -12.42 -9.13 22.26
N TYR A 122 -12.43 -8.03 21.50
CA TYR A 122 -12.31 -6.67 22.05
C TYR A 122 -13.45 -6.33 23.04
N MET A 123 -14.68 -6.73 22.73
CA MET A 123 -15.82 -6.46 23.61
C MET A 123 -15.86 -7.33 24.86
N GLU A 124 -15.23 -8.50 24.86
CA GLU A 124 -15.06 -9.35 26.04
C GLU A 124 -13.95 -8.83 26.98
N THR A 125 -12.80 -8.43 26.42
CA THR A 125 -11.62 -8.01 27.23
C THR A 125 -11.61 -6.52 27.57
N LYS A 126 -12.20 -5.68 26.72
CA LYS A 126 -12.00 -4.21 26.66
C LYS A 126 -10.52 -3.80 26.50
N GLN A 127 -9.70 -4.68 25.95
CA GLN A 127 -8.29 -4.46 25.65
C GLN A 127 -8.04 -4.64 24.15
N PRO A 128 -7.03 -3.96 23.56
CA PRO A 128 -6.64 -4.14 22.17
C PRO A 128 -6.48 -5.59 21.77
N VAL A 129 -6.87 -5.91 20.54
CA VAL A 129 -6.76 -7.26 19.98
C VAL A 129 -5.46 -7.41 19.20
N GLU A 130 -4.74 -8.47 19.54
CA GLU A 130 -3.43 -8.80 18.97
C GLU A 130 -3.57 -9.94 17.94
N TYR A 131 -3.11 -9.83 16.68
CA TYR A 131 -2.52 -8.66 15.99
C TYR A 131 -3.22 -8.32 14.67
N GLY A 132 -3.01 -7.09 14.21
CA GLY A 132 -3.49 -6.54 12.95
C GLY A 132 -2.38 -6.11 12.00
N GLN A 133 -2.75 -6.02 10.72
CA GLN A 133 -2.01 -5.43 9.61
C GLN A 133 -2.98 -4.68 8.70
N CYS A 134 -2.52 -3.94 7.69
CA CYS A 134 -3.33 -2.95 6.96
C CYS A 134 -4.71 -3.48 6.48
N TRP A 135 -4.77 -4.69 5.89
CA TRP A 135 -6.05 -5.30 5.49
C TRP A 135 -6.97 -5.64 6.67
N VAL A 136 -6.42 -5.97 7.84
CA VAL A 136 -7.17 -6.24 9.09
C VAL A 136 -7.73 -4.93 9.63
N PHE A 137 -6.92 -3.86 9.68
CA PHE A 137 -7.37 -2.51 10.05
C PHE A 137 -8.47 -2.04 9.11
N SER A 138 -8.27 -2.14 7.79
CA SER A 138 -9.26 -1.77 6.78
C SER A 138 -10.55 -2.61 6.87
N GLY A 139 -10.43 -3.90 7.20
CA GLY A 139 -11.57 -4.79 7.46
C GLY A 139 -12.42 -4.32 8.65
N VAL A 140 -11.78 -4.09 9.80
CA VAL A 140 -12.43 -3.60 11.02
C VAL A 140 -13.03 -2.20 10.80
N MET A 141 -12.29 -1.28 10.19
CA MET A 141 -12.72 0.10 9.92
C MET A 141 -13.94 0.15 8.98
N THR A 142 -13.97 -0.67 7.93
CA THR A 142 -15.16 -0.81 7.08
C THR A 142 -16.37 -1.30 7.88
N THR A 143 -16.18 -2.27 8.76
CA THR A 143 -17.25 -2.84 9.59
C THR A 143 -17.86 -1.80 10.53
N VAL A 144 -17.03 -1.07 11.28
CA VAL A 144 -17.53 -0.07 12.25
C VAL A 144 -18.19 1.12 11.56
N CYS A 145 -17.65 1.59 10.43
CA CYS A 145 -18.28 2.67 9.67
C CYS A 145 -19.63 2.24 9.06
N ARG A 146 -19.70 1.05 8.45
CA ARG A 146 -20.95 0.51 7.89
C ARG A 146 -21.99 0.23 8.97
N ALA A 147 -21.59 -0.20 10.17
CA ALA A 147 -22.50 -0.39 11.30
C ALA A 147 -23.18 0.92 11.75
N LEU A 148 -22.53 2.08 11.56
CA LEU A 148 -23.12 3.41 11.77
C LEU A 148 -23.93 3.94 10.56
N GLY A 149 -24.01 3.20 9.47
CA GLY A 149 -24.65 3.64 8.23
C GLY A 149 -23.80 4.58 7.37
N ILE A 150 -22.50 4.74 7.66
CA ILE A 150 -21.57 5.46 6.78
C ILE A 150 -21.20 4.53 5.62
N PRO A 151 -21.43 4.92 4.35
CA PRO A 151 -21.04 4.08 3.22
C PRO A 151 -19.50 4.05 3.14
N THR A 152 -18.92 2.87 3.34
CA THR A 152 -17.47 2.67 3.41
C THR A 152 -17.01 1.47 2.60
N ARG A 153 -15.79 1.50 2.07
CA ARG A 153 -15.13 0.37 1.40
C ARG A 153 -13.63 0.31 1.75
N SER A 154 -13.01 -0.84 1.45
CA SER A 154 -11.55 -1.02 1.46
C SER A 154 -10.97 -0.70 0.09
N VAL A 155 -9.78 -0.09 0.09
CA VAL A 155 -9.01 0.26 -1.10
C VAL A 155 -7.59 -0.26 -0.92
N THR A 156 -7.02 -0.87 -1.96
CA THR A 156 -5.65 -1.38 -1.98
C THR A 156 -4.84 -0.57 -2.99
N ASN A 157 -3.66 -0.11 -2.58
CA ASN A 157 -2.64 0.50 -3.44
C ASN A 157 -1.44 -0.46 -3.56
N PHE A 158 -0.94 -0.68 -4.76
CA PHE A 158 0.27 -1.47 -5.00
C PHE A 158 1.50 -0.57 -5.13
N ALA A 159 2.67 -1.11 -4.78
CA ALA A 159 3.92 -0.32 -4.68
C ALA A 159 3.71 0.97 -3.85
N SER A 160 3.06 0.84 -2.70
CA SER A 160 2.68 1.99 -1.88
C SER A 160 3.89 2.57 -1.18
N ALA A 161 4.33 3.73 -1.65
CA ALA A 161 5.29 4.58 -0.97
C ALA A 161 4.85 4.88 0.47
N HIS A 162 5.80 4.79 1.40
CA HIS A 162 5.70 5.19 2.80
C HIS A 162 6.84 6.16 3.09
N ASP A 163 6.59 7.42 2.69
CA ASP A 163 7.40 8.61 2.93
C ASP A 163 7.26 9.01 4.41
N THR A 164 8.39 9.20 5.08
CA THR A 164 8.49 9.50 6.52
C THR A 164 8.91 10.94 6.83
N ASP A 165 9.28 11.74 5.83
CA ASP A 165 9.71 13.14 6.01
C ASP A 165 8.84 14.18 5.26
N GLY A 166 7.79 13.70 4.56
CA GLY A 166 6.84 14.53 3.84
C GLY A 166 7.44 15.24 2.63
N SER A 167 8.47 14.67 2.02
CA SER A 167 9.17 15.23 0.87
C SER A 167 8.47 14.99 -0.46
N LEU A 168 7.58 13.99 -0.53
CA LEU A 168 7.04 13.40 -1.75
C LEU A 168 8.08 12.62 -2.58
N THR A 169 9.18 12.20 -1.96
CA THR A 169 10.14 11.22 -2.51
C THR A 169 10.19 9.96 -1.64
N ILE A 170 10.93 8.95 -2.11
CA ILE A 170 11.31 7.78 -1.32
C ILE A 170 12.82 7.69 -1.45
N ASP A 171 13.52 8.04 -0.38
CA ASP A 171 14.98 8.16 -0.41
C ASP A 171 15.61 6.81 0.02
N MET A 172 16.46 6.26 -0.84
CA MET A 172 17.20 5.01 -0.59
C MET A 172 18.70 5.23 -0.78
N HIS A 173 19.51 4.73 0.15
CA HIS A 173 20.93 5.05 0.24
C HIS A 173 21.83 3.83 -0.04
N TRP A 174 22.80 4.01 -0.93
CA TRP A 174 23.86 3.05 -1.21
C TRP A 174 25.24 3.69 -1.02
N ASP A 175 26.21 2.89 -0.63
CA ASP A 175 27.62 3.30 -0.57
C ASP A 175 28.30 3.21 -1.96
N GLU A 176 29.57 3.62 -2.04
CA GLU A 176 30.39 3.57 -3.25
C GLU A 176 30.61 2.16 -3.83
N ASN A 177 30.31 1.11 -3.07
CA ASN A 177 30.41 -0.29 -3.48
C ASN A 177 29.07 -0.86 -3.98
N GLY A 178 27.97 -0.10 -3.84
CA GLY A 178 26.61 -0.57 -4.05
C GLY A 178 26.10 -1.48 -2.93
N GLU A 179 26.74 -1.47 -1.76
CA GLU A 179 26.17 -2.00 -0.53
C GLU A 179 25.18 -0.99 0.05
N HIS A 180 24.12 -1.50 0.67
CA HIS A 180 22.98 -0.68 1.05
C HIS A 180 23.10 -0.12 2.47
N MET A 181 22.90 1.19 2.62
CA MET A 181 23.01 1.91 3.88
C MET A 181 21.67 1.96 4.63
N SER A 182 21.16 0.79 5.05
CA SER A 182 19.83 0.67 5.68
C SER A 182 19.65 1.39 7.03
N GLU A 183 20.72 1.97 7.58
CA GLU A 183 20.66 2.83 8.78
C GLU A 183 20.28 4.29 8.45
N LEU A 184 20.31 4.67 7.17
CA LEU A 184 19.90 5.99 6.67
C LEU A 184 18.48 6.00 6.08
N ASP A 185 17.99 4.85 5.61
CA ASP A 185 16.64 4.69 5.04
C ASP A 185 15.58 4.62 6.15
N THR A 186 14.78 5.68 6.28
CA THR A 186 13.53 5.66 7.06
C THR A 186 12.31 5.33 6.20
N ASP A 187 12.38 5.62 4.90
CA ASP A 187 11.32 5.38 3.93
C ASP A 187 11.23 3.91 3.50
N SER A 188 10.07 3.51 2.97
CA SER A 188 9.88 2.18 2.39
C SER A 188 8.82 2.15 1.29
N VAL A 189 8.90 1.14 0.41
CA VAL A 189 7.82 0.84 -0.55
C VAL A 189 7.17 -0.47 -0.14
N TRP A 190 5.89 -0.40 0.23
CA TRP A 190 5.09 -1.56 0.58
C TRP A 190 4.57 -2.22 -0.71
N ASN A 191 4.73 -3.54 -0.83
CA ASN A 191 4.24 -4.31 -1.98
C ASN A 191 2.75 -4.03 -2.25
N PHE A 192 1.98 -3.92 -1.16
CA PHE A 192 0.65 -3.34 -1.16
C PHE A 192 0.33 -2.72 0.20
N HIS A 193 -0.54 -1.71 0.19
CA HIS A 193 -1.13 -1.12 1.39
C HIS A 193 -2.66 -1.06 1.25
N VAL A 194 -3.41 -1.08 2.35
CA VAL A 194 -4.88 -1.11 2.36
C VAL A 194 -5.45 -0.12 3.36
N TRP A 195 -6.22 0.85 2.88
CA TRP A 195 -6.95 1.84 3.69
C TRP A 195 -8.46 1.72 3.45
N ASN A 196 -9.23 2.73 3.87
CA ASN A 196 -10.67 2.84 3.65
C ASN A 196 -11.06 4.12 2.94
N GLU A 197 -12.24 4.10 2.32
CA GLU A 197 -12.90 5.32 1.90
C GLU A 197 -14.31 5.40 2.45
N CYS A 198 -14.69 6.56 2.96
CA CYS A 198 -16.01 6.86 3.51
C CYS A 198 -16.71 7.94 2.67
N TRP A 199 -17.95 7.68 2.24
CA TRP A 199 -18.72 8.63 1.44
C TRP A 199 -19.44 9.67 2.31
N MET A 200 -19.14 10.95 2.10
CA MET A 200 -19.80 12.06 2.79
C MET A 200 -19.70 13.38 2.02
N THR A 201 -20.44 14.40 2.46
CA THR A 201 -20.21 15.79 2.04
C THR A 201 -19.07 16.42 2.85
N ARG A 202 -18.42 17.43 2.27
CA ARG A 202 -17.37 18.23 2.92
C ARG A 202 -17.77 19.72 2.96
N PRO A 203 -18.72 20.12 3.83
CA PRO A 203 -19.13 21.53 3.98
C PRO A 203 -18.04 22.44 4.57
N ASP A 204 -16.98 21.84 5.09
CA ASP A 204 -15.73 22.47 5.54
C ASP A 204 -14.77 22.82 4.39
N LEU A 205 -15.02 22.30 3.18
CA LEU A 205 -14.24 22.57 1.97
C LEU A 205 -15.07 23.29 0.91
N GLN A 206 -14.41 23.70 -0.18
CA GLN A 206 -15.09 24.28 -1.33
C GLN A 206 -16.04 23.27 -2.00
N LYS A 207 -17.03 23.77 -2.76
CA LYS A 207 -17.96 22.93 -3.50
C LYS A 207 -17.20 22.09 -4.55
N GLY A 208 -17.50 20.81 -4.61
CA GLY A 208 -16.82 19.82 -5.46
C GLY A 208 -15.99 18.81 -4.68
N TYR A 209 -15.56 19.15 -3.46
CA TYR A 209 -14.75 18.28 -2.61
C TYR A 209 -15.58 17.28 -1.75
N GLY A 210 -16.81 16.94 -2.14
CA GLY A 210 -17.59 15.89 -1.49
C GLY A 210 -17.24 14.48 -2.04
N GLY A 211 -18.02 13.47 -1.65
CA GLY A 211 -17.89 12.11 -2.15
C GLY A 211 -16.99 11.24 -1.27
N TRP A 212 -16.21 10.34 -1.89
CA TRP A 212 -15.32 9.43 -1.17
C TRP A 212 -14.15 10.18 -0.50
N GLN A 213 -13.99 9.99 0.80
CA GLN A 213 -12.89 10.52 1.61
C GLN A 213 -12.01 9.34 2.01
N ALA A 214 -10.72 9.34 1.68
CA ALA A 214 -9.82 8.32 2.23
C ALA A 214 -9.64 8.53 3.73
N VAL A 215 -9.57 7.40 4.44
CA VAL A 215 -9.45 7.30 5.88
C VAL A 215 -8.62 6.05 6.14
N ASP A 216 -7.45 6.17 6.74
CA ASP A 216 -6.62 5.03 7.11
C ASP A 216 -6.61 4.84 8.62
N ALA A 217 -6.85 3.61 9.05
CA ALA A 217 -6.79 3.19 10.44
C ALA A 217 -5.46 2.50 10.79
N THR A 218 -4.59 2.28 9.82
CA THR A 218 -3.25 1.73 10.02
C THR A 218 -2.34 2.82 10.60
N PRO A 219 -1.67 2.61 11.74
CA PRO A 219 -0.71 3.58 12.26
C PRO A 219 0.53 3.61 11.36
N GLN A 220 0.69 4.72 10.62
CA GLN A 220 1.81 5.03 9.74
C GLN A 220 2.22 6.49 9.98
N GLU A 221 1.57 7.46 9.33
CA GLU A 221 1.79 8.91 9.52
C GLU A 221 0.47 9.71 9.50
N THR A 222 0.48 10.97 9.94
CA THR A 222 -0.73 11.84 9.91
C THR A 222 -1.01 12.43 8.52
N SER A 223 -2.04 11.97 7.80
CA SER A 223 -2.24 12.30 6.36
C SER A 223 -3.68 12.65 5.90
N GLU A 224 -3.81 13.01 4.60
CA GLU A 224 -5.03 13.41 3.88
C GLU A 224 -5.27 12.62 2.55
N ALA A 225 -6.54 12.26 2.22
CA ALA A 225 -7.13 11.99 0.86
C ALA A 225 -6.75 10.71 0.01
N ARG A 226 -7.46 10.22 -1.06
CA ARG A 226 -8.91 10.12 -1.50
C ARG A 226 -9.20 9.23 -2.78
N GLY A 227 -10.13 8.24 -2.74
CA GLY A 227 -11.27 8.00 -3.69
C GLY A 227 -11.23 7.01 -4.92
N SER A 228 -12.21 6.07 -5.14
CA SER A 228 -12.75 5.78 -6.52
C SER A 228 -13.28 4.41 -7.12
N THR A 229 -14.02 3.49 -6.44
CA THR A 229 -15.05 2.49 -7.00
C THR A 229 -14.69 1.03 -7.47
N VAL A 230 -15.64 0.21 -8.01
CA VAL A 230 -15.85 -1.29 -7.77
C VAL A 230 -15.85 -2.26 -9.01
N ASP A 231 -15.41 -3.51 -8.76
CA ASP A 231 -15.37 -4.74 -9.61
C ASP A 231 -14.04 -4.98 -10.33
N ARG A 232 -12.99 -5.08 -9.49
CA ARG A 232 -11.60 -4.70 -9.81
C ARG A 232 -11.53 -3.42 -10.65
N GLU A 233 -12.43 -2.48 -10.37
CA GLU A 233 -12.38 -1.14 -10.95
C GLU A 233 -11.05 -0.52 -10.52
N ASP A 234 -10.36 -0.04 -11.54
CA ASP A 234 -9.11 0.65 -11.41
C ASP A 234 -9.40 2.12 -11.14
N ILE A 235 -9.04 2.55 -9.93
CA ILE A 235 -9.38 3.86 -9.38
C ILE A 235 -8.19 4.80 -9.46
N THR A 236 -7.08 4.36 -10.05
CA THR A 236 -5.82 5.12 -10.14
C THR A 236 -6.06 6.51 -10.73
N HIS A 237 -6.92 6.60 -11.74
CA HIS A 237 -7.36 7.83 -12.40
C HIS A 237 -8.12 8.84 -11.50
N ALA A 238 -8.66 8.39 -10.36
CA ALA A 238 -9.30 9.24 -9.37
C ALA A 238 -8.33 9.77 -8.29
N TYR A 239 -7.15 9.12 -8.17
CA TYR A 239 -6.06 9.52 -7.28
C TYR A 239 -4.99 10.37 -7.99
N LYS A 240 -4.60 10.00 -9.22
CA LYS A 240 -3.60 10.69 -10.04
C LYS A 240 -4.04 10.80 -11.50
N TYR A 241 -3.45 11.75 -12.23
CA TYR A 241 -3.53 11.81 -13.68
C TYR A 241 -2.59 10.76 -14.31
N ASP A 242 -2.79 10.48 -15.60
CA ASP A 242 -2.00 9.51 -16.36
C ASP A 242 -0.49 9.85 -16.36
N GLU A 243 0.36 8.85 -16.18
CA GLU A 243 1.82 9.00 -16.09
C GLU A 243 2.40 9.62 -17.37
N GLY A 244 3.25 10.66 -17.22
CA GLY A 244 3.81 11.41 -18.34
C GLY A 244 2.88 12.47 -18.93
N SER A 245 1.66 12.63 -18.42
CA SER A 245 0.77 13.72 -18.83
C SER A 245 1.19 15.06 -18.23
N THR A 246 0.91 16.16 -18.93
CA THR A 246 1.15 17.52 -18.41
C THR A 246 0.39 17.79 -17.10
N MET A 247 -0.75 17.14 -16.89
CA MET A 247 -1.54 17.29 -15.66
C MET A 247 -0.97 16.48 -14.49
N GLU A 248 -0.41 15.29 -14.75
CA GLU A 248 0.36 14.53 -13.74
C GLU A 248 1.56 15.36 -13.27
N ARG A 249 2.41 15.82 -14.19
CA ARG A 249 3.52 16.70 -13.82
C ARG A 249 3.07 17.96 -13.10
N ALA A 250 2.04 18.66 -13.58
CA ALA A 250 1.56 19.88 -12.92
C ALA A 250 0.97 19.63 -11.52
N ALA A 251 0.40 18.45 -11.28
CA ALA A 251 -0.06 18.04 -9.94
C ALA A 251 1.12 17.75 -9.01
N VAL A 252 2.13 16.99 -9.45
CA VAL A 252 3.34 16.70 -8.67
C VAL A 252 4.11 17.99 -8.35
N TRP A 253 4.35 18.85 -9.36
CA TRP A 253 4.98 20.16 -9.16
C TRP A 253 4.20 21.04 -8.16
N ARG A 254 2.87 21.04 -8.21
CA ARG A 254 2.06 21.76 -7.21
C ARG A 254 2.18 21.16 -5.81
N ALA A 255 2.27 19.84 -5.70
CA ALA A 255 2.40 19.16 -4.42
C ALA A 255 3.79 19.39 -3.80
N SER A 256 4.88 19.35 -4.58
CA SER A 256 6.24 19.60 -4.08
C SER A 256 6.39 21.01 -3.50
N HIS A 257 5.73 22.02 -4.07
CA HIS A 257 5.71 23.38 -3.52
C HIS A 257 5.16 23.47 -2.07
N PHE A 258 4.48 22.43 -1.57
CA PHE A 258 4.01 22.31 -0.18
C PHE A 258 4.72 21.18 0.60
N SER A 259 5.69 20.49 0.01
CA SER A 259 6.48 19.42 0.66
C SER A 259 7.69 19.99 1.39
N THR A 260 8.42 19.14 2.11
CA THR A 260 9.67 19.51 2.80
C THR A 260 10.86 19.70 1.84
N LYS A 261 10.76 19.24 0.58
CA LYS A 261 11.80 19.35 -0.47
C LYS A 261 11.22 19.96 -1.76
N PRO A 262 10.90 21.27 -1.79
CA PRO A 262 10.14 21.87 -2.90
C PRO A 262 10.85 21.84 -4.26
N ASP A 263 12.18 21.91 -4.24
CA ASP A 263 13.04 21.94 -5.44
C ASP A 263 13.51 20.53 -5.88
N VAL A 264 13.01 19.44 -5.27
CA VAL A 264 13.52 18.06 -5.52
C VAL A 264 13.38 17.57 -6.97
N TYR A 265 12.53 18.22 -7.77
CA TYR A 265 12.33 17.94 -9.20
C TYR A 265 13.01 18.95 -10.14
N THR A 266 13.98 19.75 -9.65
CA THR A 266 14.84 20.53 -10.56
C THR A 266 15.77 19.59 -11.32
N GLU A 267 15.64 19.54 -12.65
CA GLU A 267 16.44 18.68 -13.52
C GLU A 267 17.93 19.06 -13.45
N GLU A 268 18.80 18.11 -13.07
CA GLU A 268 20.22 18.17 -13.38
C GLU A 268 20.46 17.50 -14.74
N ASP A 269 21.22 18.17 -15.62
CA ASP A 269 21.60 17.66 -16.95
C ASP A 269 22.50 16.42 -16.82
N SER A 270 21.90 15.23 -16.69
CA SER A 270 22.60 13.95 -16.75
C SER A 270 22.26 13.19 -18.04
N VAL A 271 23.29 12.63 -18.68
CA VAL A 271 23.15 11.86 -19.92
C VAL A 271 23.07 10.37 -19.57
N GLU A 272 21.85 9.85 -19.42
CA GLU A 272 21.61 8.42 -19.24
C GLU A 272 21.74 7.68 -20.58
N ASP A 273 22.82 6.92 -20.77
CA ASP A 273 23.11 6.19 -22.02
C ASP A 273 23.28 4.67 -21.86
N VAL A 274 23.16 4.16 -20.63
CA VAL A 274 23.14 2.72 -20.31
C VAL A 274 21.90 2.41 -19.48
N PHE A 275 21.07 1.49 -19.98
CA PHE A 275 19.83 1.07 -19.36
C PHE A 275 19.94 -0.35 -18.79
N PHE A 276 19.34 -0.56 -17.62
CA PHE A 276 19.26 -1.86 -16.95
C PHE A 276 17.81 -2.30 -16.88
N SER A 277 17.51 -3.56 -17.17
CA SER A 277 16.15 -4.12 -16.96
C SER A 277 16.21 -5.58 -16.54
N ILE A 278 15.42 -5.94 -15.55
CA ILE A 278 15.12 -7.34 -15.24
C ILE A 278 14.07 -7.80 -16.24
N LYS A 279 14.28 -8.92 -16.92
CA LYS A 279 13.26 -9.52 -17.80
C LYS A 279 12.34 -10.46 -17.02
N ASP A 280 11.15 -10.68 -17.54
CA ASP A 280 10.24 -11.71 -17.05
C ASP A 280 10.95 -13.08 -17.00
N PHE A 281 10.82 -13.77 -15.87
CA PHE A 281 11.27 -15.15 -15.64
C PHE A 281 10.09 -15.98 -15.12
N GLU A 282 10.25 -17.31 -15.09
CA GLU A 282 9.20 -18.24 -14.67
C GLU A 282 8.79 -18.06 -13.20
N GLU A 283 7.55 -18.43 -12.87
CA GLU A 283 7.04 -18.41 -11.49
C GLU A 283 7.94 -19.22 -10.55
N VAL A 284 8.41 -18.58 -9.48
CA VAL A 284 9.34 -19.20 -8.53
C VAL A 284 8.57 -19.83 -7.38
N TYR A 285 8.51 -21.16 -7.39
CA TYR A 285 7.90 -21.93 -6.30
C TYR A 285 8.85 -22.05 -5.10
N PHE A 286 8.30 -22.08 -3.89
CA PHE A 286 9.10 -22.14 -2.67
C PHE A 286 9.96 -23.40 -2.62
N GLY A 287 11.27 -23.23 -2.41
CA GLY A 287 12.26 -24.32 -2.39
C GLY A 287 12.86 -24.66 -3.76
N SER A 288 12.40 -24.01 -4.84
CA SER A 288 13.02 -24.13 -6.17
C SER A 288 14.19 -23.14 -6.34
N SER A 289 15.21 -23.55 -7.10
CA SER A 289 16.20 -22.63 -7.66
C SER A 289 15.59 -21.86 -8.83
N PHE A 290 16.03 -20.62 -9.04
CA PHE A 290 15.59 -19.76 -10.14
C PHE A 290 16.76 -18.90 -10.65
N GLU A 291 16.58 -18.28 -11.81
CA GLU A 291 17.56 -17.40 -12.45
C GLU A 291 16.90 -16.03 -12.68
N ILE A 292 17.60 -14.95 -12.34
CA ILE A 292 17.14 -13.58 -12.62
C ILE A 292 17.87 -13.07 -13.87
N PRO A 293 17.19 -12.93 -15.02
CA PRO A 293 17.79 -12.44 -16.26
C PRO A 293 17.86 -10.91 -16.27
N ILE A 294 19.06 -10.35 -16.11
CA ILE A 294 19.29 -8.90 -16.19
C ILE A 294 19.81 -8.57 -17.59
N GLU A 295 19.08 -7.75 -18.35
CA GLU A 295 19.56 -7.13 -19.59
C GLU A 295 20.19 -5.77 -19.30
N ILE A 296 21.38 -5.55 -19.84
CA ILE A 296 22.06 -4.25 -19.86
C ILE A 296 22.15 -3.80 -21.32
N ARG A 297 21.70 -2.58 -21.63
CA ARG A 297 21.64 -2.00 -22.98
C ARG A 297 22.41 -0.68 -23.03
N ASN A 298 23.48 -0.62 -23.81
CA ASN A 298 24.18 0.62 -24.14
C ASN A 298 23.52 1.26 -25.36
N THR A 299 23.14 2.53 -25.27
CA THR A 299 22.59 3.34 -26.37
C THR A 299 23.51 4.46 -26.84
N SER A 300 24.70 4.60 -26.24
CA SER A 300 25.71 5.53 -26.70
C SER A 300 26.40 5.03 -27.97
N ASP A 301 27.03 5.97 -28.68
CA ASP A 301 27.96 5.70 -29.78
C ASP A 301 29.35 5.22 -29.28
N GLU A 302 29.55 5.08 -27.97
CA GLU A 302 30.83 4.74 -27.34
C GLU A 302 30.80 3.37 -26.65
N CYS A 303 31.98 2.78 -26.43
CA CYS A 303 32.09 1.57 -25.59
C CYS A 303 32.02 1.98 -24.12
N ARG A 304 31.09 1.40 -23.35
CA ARG A 304 30.93 1.67 -21.93
C ARG A 304 31.51 0.52 -21.10
N THR A 305 32.27 0.84 -20.05
CA THR A 305 32.68 -0.12 -19.02
C THR A 305 31.71 0.00 -17.86
N ILE A 306 31.05 -1.11 -17.52
CA ILE A 306 29.87 -1.15 -16.66
C ILE A 306 30.16 -2.07 -15.47
N SER A 307 29.97 -1.54 -14.26
CA SER A 307 29.89 -2.33 -13.04
C SER A 307 28.42 -2.50 -12.68
N LEU A 308 27.94 -3.75 -12.66
CA LEU A 308 26.60 -4.12 -12.23
C LEU A 308 26.69 -4.76 -10.84
N THR A 309 26.17 -4.09 -9.81
CA THR A 309 25.97 -4.67 -8.48
C THR A 309 24.55 -5.21 -8.36
N VAL A 310 24.41 -6.47 -7.95
CA VAL A 310 23.13 -7.16 -7.75
C VAL A 310 23.04 -7.67 -6.33
N THR A 311 22.04 -7.19 -5.59
CA THR A 311 21.76 -7.61 -4.21
C THR A 311 20.36 -8.22 -4.14
N LEU A 312 20.26 -9.46 -3.66
CA LEU A 312 18.97 -10.13 -3.41
C LEU A 312 18.67 -10.12 -1.92
N LEU A 313 17.48 -9.64 -1.56
CA LEU A 313 17.02 -9.50 -0.18
C LEU A 313 15.75 -10.33 0.07
N SER A 314 15.65 -10.94 1.24
CA SER A 314 14.36 -11.33 1.81
C SER A 314 13.72 -10.08 2.44
N VAL A 315 12.47 -9.79 2.10
CA VAL A 315 11.71 -8.64 2.61
C VAL A 315 10.35 -9.09 3.14
N TYR A 316 9.84 -8.39 4.14
CA TYR A 316 8.42 -8.40 4.49
C TYR A 316 7.63 -7.67 3.40
N TYR A 317 6.32 -7.90 3.30
CA TYR A 317 5.49 -7.26 2.27
C TYR A 317 5.41 -5.72 2.42
N THR A 318 5.85 -5.17 3.55
CA THR A 318 6.01 -3.74 3.84
C THR A 318 7.27 -3.14 3.21
N GLY A 319 8.06 -3.91 2.49
CA GLY A 319 9.40 -3.51 2.01
C GLY A 319 10.49 -3.59 3.07
N VAL A 320 10.15 -3.77 4.36
CA VAL A 320 11.13 -3.93 5.45
C VAL A 320 12.00 -5.15 5.20
N ARG A 321 13.32 -4.97 5.27
CA ARG A 321 14.32 -5.94 4.83
C ARG A 321 14.66 -6.89 5.98
N LYS A 322 14.65 -8.21 5.73
CA LYS A 322 14.89 -9.26 6.72
C LYS A 322 16.30 -9.85 6.65
N SER A 323 16.79 -10.17 5.44
CA SER A 323 18.12 -10.76 5.27
C SER A 323 18.67 -10.56 3.86
N LYS A 324 20.00 -10.41 3.75
CA LYS A 324 20.71 -10.45 2.47
C LYS A 324 20.94 -11.90 2.05
N LEU A 325 20.38 -12.28 0.90
CA LEU A 325 20.45 -13.63 0.34
C LEU A 325 21.59 -13.75 -0.68
N LEU A 326 21.85 -12.67 -1.42
CA LEU A 326 22.88 -12.61 -2.45
C LEU A 326 23.48 -11.20 -2.53
N HIS A 327 24.76 -11.11 -2.84
CA HIS A 327 25.42 -9.90 -3.31
C HIS A 327 26.49 -10.30 -4.34
N LYS A 328 26.43 -9.75 -5.55
CA LYS A 328 27.35 -10.05 -6.66
C LYS A 328 27.65 -8.79 -7.44
N VAL A 329 28.91 -8.61 -7.84
CA VAL A 329 29.36 -7.51 -8.70
C VAL A 329 29.89 -8.10 -10.01
N PHE A 330 29.40 -7.57 -11.14
CA PHE A 330 29.76 -8.00 -12.48
C PHE A 330 30.38 -6.81 -13.24
N ASN A 331 31.63 -6.96 -13.65
CA ASN A 331 32.31 -5.97 -14.49
C ASN A 331 32.28 -6.42 -15.95
N GLN A 332 31.80 -5.55 -16.85
CA GLN A 332 31.72 -5.87 -18.28
C GLN A 332 31.91 -4.64 -19.17
N GLN A 333 32.51 -4.84 -20.34
CA GLN A 333 32.44 -3.87 -21.42
C GLN A 333 31.25 -4.16 -22.33
N LEU A 334 30.59 -3.10 -22.79
CA LEU A 334 29.45 -3.17 -23.70
C LEU A 334 29.67 -2.18 -24.85
N SER A 335 29.80 -2.74 -26.05
CA SER A 335 29.96 -1.99 -27.30
C SER A 335 28.80 -1.00 -27.53
N PRO A 336 29.00 0.02 -28.39
CA PRO A 336 27.93 0.93 -28.83
C PRO A 336 26.68 0.16 -29.29
N HIS A 337 25.49 0.68 -28.96
CA HIS A 337 24.19 0.16 -29.40
C HIS A 337 23.93 -1.34 -29.14
N CYS A 338 24.64 -1.95 -28.18
CA CYS A 338 24.55 -3.38 -27.87
C CYS A 338 23.81 -3.65 -26.56
N SER A 339 23.10 -4.79 -26.52
CA SER A 339 22.54 -5.38 -25.30
C SER A 339 23.32 -6.63 -24.88
N LYS A 340 23.39 -6.90 -23.57
CA LYS A 340 23.95 -8.12 -23.00
C LYS A 340 23.11 -8.61 -21.82
N PHE A 341 22.89 -9.92 -21.77
CA PHE A 341 22.27 -10.60 -20.64
C PHE A 341 23.32 -11.07 -19.63
N THR A 342 23.04 -10.85 -18.35
CA THR A 342 23.82 -11.33 -17.20
C THR A 342 22.90 -12.18 -16.33
N PRO A 343 23.05 -13.53 -16.35
CA PRO A 343 22.23 -14.42 -15.53
C PRO A 343 22.68 -14.38 -14.07
N VAL A 344 21.73 -14.29 -13.15
CA VAL A 344 22.00 -14.29 -11.70
C VAL A 344 21.31 -15.47 -11.03
N TYR A 345 22.13 -16.42 -10.57
CA TYR A 345 21.77 -17.56 -9.71
C TYR A 345 21.95 -17.23 -8.22
#